data_AF-S3D6R0-F1
#
_entry.id   AF-S3D6R0-F1
#
_cell.length_a   1.000
_cell.length_b   1.000
_cell.length_c   1.000
_cell.angle_alpha   90.00
_cell.angle_beta   90.00
_cell.angle_gamma   90.00
#
_symmetry.space_group_name_H-M   'P 1'
#
loop_
_entity.id
_entity.type
_entity.pdbx_description
1 polymer ?
#
loop_
_entity_poly.entity_id
_entity_poly.type
_entity_poly.pdbx_seq_one_letter_code
_entity_poly.pdbx_strand_id
1 'polypeptide(L)'
;MIYQNRLEPGLPEWDDMFFEKQLLCHIGEECLEKVEAALKGLRPPPKQKAYNLRTGKTEQFRPEGGLYEVGEPRPPLIKCTEWIEMQAIPALISAGILKTK
;
A
#
# COMPACT_ATOMS: atom_id res chain seq x y z
N MET A 1 -15.90 -9.75 -4.71
CA MET A 1 -14.56 -9.99 -5.29
C MET A 1 -14.27 -11.47 -5.13
N ILE A 2 -13.95 -12.22 -6.19
CA ILE A 2 -13.63 -13.65 -6.06
C ILE A 2 -12.12 -13.76 -5.89
N TYR A 3 -11.65 -14.19 -4.73
CA TYR A 3 -10.24 -14.45 -4.49
C TYR A 3 -9.83 -15.72 -5.23
N GLN A 4 -8.85 -15.62 -6.13
CA GLN A 4 -8.29 -16.77 -6.83
C GLN A 4 -6.97 -17.16 -6.17
N ASN A 5 -6.87 -18.39 -5.69
CA ASN A 5 -5.60 -18.95 -5.22
C ASN A 5 -4.88 -19.51 -6.45
N ARG A 6 -4.03 -18.68 -7.07
CA ARG A 6 -3.33 -19.06 -8.29
C ARG A 6 -1.99 -19.68 -7.90
N LEU A 7 -1.85 -20.99 -8.14
CA LEU A 7 -0.56 -21.69 -8.10
C LEU A 7 0.22 -21.31 -9.38
N GLU A 8 0.69 -20.06 -9.48
CA GLU A 8 1.49 -19.66 -10.63
C GLU A 8 2.91 -20.27 -10.56
N PRO A 9 3.46 -20.74 -11.68
CA PRO A 9 4.89 -21.02 -11.78
C PRO A 9 5.67 -19.70 -11.74
N GLY A 10 6.68 -19.62 -10.88
CA GLY A 10 7.45 -18.38 -10.65
C GLY A 10 7.12 -17.75 -9.30
N LEU A 11 7.30 -18.53 -8.23
CA LEU A 11 7.25 -18.01 -6.86
C LEU A 11 8.21 -16.82 -6.74
N PRO A 12 7.83 -15.71 -6.09
CA PRO A 12 8.72 -14.57 -5.86
C PRO A 12 10.07 -14.99 -5.27
N GLU A 13 10.07 -16.04 -4.45
CA GLU A 13 11.25 -16.67 -3.86
C GLU A 13 12.27 -17.20 -4.88
N TRP A 14 11.93 -17.28 -6.16
CA TRP A 14 12.82 -17.73 -7.24
C TRP A 14 13.44 -16.58 -8.05
N ASP A 15 13.06 -15.32 -7.76
CA ASP A 15 13.64 -14.15 -8.40
C ASP A 15 14.93 -13.73 -7.67
N ASP A 16 16.00 -13.42 -8.42
CA ASP A 16 17.28 -12.94 -7.85
C ASP A 16 17.12 -11.63 -7.06
N MET A 17 16.05 -10.86 -7.32
CA MET A 17 15.70 -9.62 -6.59
C MET A 17 14.90 -9.87 -5.30
N PHE A 18 14.60 -11.13 -4.98
CA PHE A 18 13.87 -11.46 -3.77
C PHE A 18 14.70 -11.18 -2.50
N PHE A 19 14.19 -10.31 -1.65
CA PHE A 19 14.87 -9.94 -0.41
C PHE A 19 14.52 -10.90 0.73
N GLU A 20 13.24 -10.96 1.13
CA GLU A 20 12.78 -11.76 2.25
C GLU A 20 11.26 -11.96 2.20
N LYS A 21 10.77 -13.03 2.84
CA LYS A 21 9.35 -13.25 3.13
C LYS A 21 9.15 -13.52 4.61
N GLN A 22 8.28 -12.73 5.21
CA GLN A 22 7.85 -12.90 6.58
C GLN A 22 6.37 -13.26 6.62
N LEU A 23 6.04 -14.38 7.28
CA LEU A 23 4.64 -14.73 7.54
C LEU A 23 4.10 -13.82 8.66
N LEU A 24 3.08 -13.01 8.34
CA LEU A 24 2.45 -12.14 9.33
C LEU A 24 1.41 -12.90 10.19
N CYS A 25 0.50 -13.66 9.57
CA CYS A 25 -0.40 -14.58 10.27
C CYS A 25 -1.12 -15.55 9.31
N HIS A 26 -1.95 -16.42 9.86
CA HIS A 26 -2.96 -17.18 9.13
C HIS A 26 -4.35 -16.59 9.38
N ILE A 27 -5.12 -16.38 8.31
CA ILE A 27 -6.53 -16.01 8.37
C ILE A 27 -7.36 -17.10 7.69
N GLY A 28 -8.53 -17.42 8.24
CA GLY A 28 -9.52 -18.25 7.55
C GLY A 28 -10.22 -17.49 6.43
N GLU A 29 -10.84 -18.22 5.49
CA GLU A 29 -11.58 -17.60 4.38
C GLU A 29 -12.72 -16.70 4.87
N GLU A 30 -13.34 -17.05 6.00
CA GLU A 30 -14.38 -16.27 6.66
C GLU A 30 -13.93 -14.88 7.15
N CYS A 31 -12.61 -14.65 7.19
CA CYS A 31 -12.03 -13.37 7.58
C CYS A 31 -11.75 -12.45 6.38
N LEU A 32 -11.86 -12.91 5.13
CA LEU A 32 -11.57 -12.09 3.94
C LEU A 32 -12.50 -10.87 3.86
N GLU A 33 -13.80 -11.05 4.12
CA GLU A 33 -14.75 -9.94 4.16
C GLU A 33 -14.43 -8.94 5.27
N LYS A 34 -13.93 -9.42 6.42
CA LYS A 34 -13.52 -8.58 7.54
C LYS A 34 -12.26 -7.79 7.20
N VAL A 35 -11.29 -8.41 6.52
CA VAL A 35 -10.09 -7.73 6.00
C VAL A 35 -10.51 -6.62 5.04
N GLU A 36 -11.38 -6.92 4.07
CA GLU A 36 -11.84 -5.94 3.08
C GLU A 36 -12.58 -4.79 3.74
N ALA A 37 -13.49 -5.06 4.68
CA ALA A 37 -14.21 -4.04 5.43
C ALA A 37 -13.27 -3.14 6.24
N ALA A 38 -12.28 -3.71 6.93
CA ALA A 38 -11.30 -2.97 7.71
C ALA A 38 -10.43 -2.05 6.81
N LEU A 39 -9.94 -2.57 5.68
CA LEU A 39 -9.08 -1.80 4.77
C LEU A 39 -9.85 -0.73 3.99
N LYS A 40 -11.11 -0.98 3.62
CA LYS A 40 -11.99 0.04 3.01
C LYS A 40 -12.29 1.21 3.93
N GLY A 41 -12.22 1.00 5.24
CA GLY A 41 -12.33 2.07 6.23
C GLY A 41 -11.11 3.01 6.28
N LEU A 42 -9.97 2.59 5.71
CA LEU A 42 -8.76 3.41 5.70
C LEU A 42 -8.81 4.44 4.57
N ARG A 43 -8.30 5.65 4.84
CA ARG A 43 -8.13 6.64 3.78
C ARG A 43 -7.02 6.17 2.83
N PRO A 44 -7.30 6.08 1.52
CA PRO A 44 -6.27 5.77 0.55
C PRO A 44 -5.23 6.90 0.51
N PRO A 45 -3.97 6.62 0.12
CA PRO A 45 -3.00 7.66 -0.16
C PRO A 45 -3.59 8.66 -1.16
N PRO A 46 -3.51 9.99 -0.89
CA PRO A 46 -3.98 10.98 -1.84
C PRO A 46 -3.13 10.95 -3.12
N LYS A 47 -3.59 11.63 -4.17
CA LYS A 47 -2.79 11.80 -5.39
C LYS A 47 -1.45 12.46 -5.05
N GLN A 48 -0.34 11.77 -5.29
CA GLN A 48 0.99 12.24 -4.90
C GLN A 48 1.82 12.77 -6.07
N LYS A 49 1.43 12.47 -7.31
CA LYS A 49 2.11 12.96 -8.51
C LYS A 49 1.11 13.44 -9.55
N ALA A 50 1.49 14.45 -10.31
CA ALA A 50 0.76 14.93 -11.47
C ALA A 50 1.74 15.38 -12.55
N TYR A 51 1.30 15.29 -13.81
CA TYR A 51 2.07 15.82 -14.92
C TYR A 51 1.99 17.35 -14.95
N ASN A 52 3.15 18.01 -14.92
CA ASN A 52 3.25 19.45 -15.02
C ASN A 52 3.46 19.86 -16.48
N LEU A 53 2.46 20.53 -17.07
CA LEU A 53 2.52 21.02 -18.44
C LEU A 53 3.59 22.10 -18.66
N ARG A 54 3.95 22.87 -17.62
CA ARG A 54 4.94 23.95 -17.73
C ARG A 54 6.38 23.41 -17.81
N THR A 55 6.66 22.35 -17.07
CA THR A 55 8.02 21.76 -16.99
C THR A 55 8.17 20.51 -17.86
N GLY A 56 7.06 19.91 -18.31
CA GLY A 56 7.03 18.66 -19.07
C GLY A 56 7.37 17.43 -18.23
N LYS A 57 7.25 17.49 -16.90
CA LYS A 57 7.68 16.43 -15.98
C LYS A 57 6.55 15.97 -15.06
N THR A 58 6.62 14.73 -14.62
CA THR A 58 5.76 14.22 -13.55
C THR A 58 6.34 14.66 -12.20
N GLU A 59 5.64 15.58 -11.54
CA GLU A 59 6.08 16.22 -10.31
C GLU A 59 5.15 15.90 -9.15
N GLN A 60 5.62 16.20 -7.94
CA GLN A 60 4.86 15.90 -6.73
C GLN A 60 3.62 16.80 -6.63
N PHE A 61 2.52 16.19 -6.23
CA PHE A 61 1.22 16.81 -6.08
C PHE A 61 0.88 16.91 -4.59
N ARG A 62 0.33 18.05 -4.18
CA ARG A 62 -0.07 18.33 -2.81
C ARG A 62 -1.35 17.58 -2.46
N PRO A 63 -1.50 17.08 -1.22
CA PRO A 63 -2.78 16.53 -0.76
C PRO A 63 -3.93 17.54 -0.87
N GLU A 64 -3.66 18.81 -0.57
CA GLU A 64 -4.62 19.93 -0.66
C GLU A 64 -4.92 20.37 -2.10
N GLY A 65 -4.18 19.84 -3.08
CA GLY A 65 -4.28 20.20 -4.49
C GLY A 65 -3.14 21.08 -4.98
N GLY A 66 -2.79 20.90 -6.25
CA GLY A 66 -1.74 21.66 -6.93
C GLY A 66 -0.35 21.03 -6.85
N LEU A 67 0.58 21.59 -7.62
CA LEU A 67 1.98 21.21 -7.63
C LEU A 67 2.76 22.02 -6.58
N TYR A 68 3.92 21.53 -6.18
CA TYR A 68 4.87 22.32 -5.40
C TYR A 68 5.63 23.29 -6.32
N GLU A 69 5.83 24.51 -5.85
CA GLU A 69 6.72 25.51 -6.47
C GLU A 69 8.19 25.09 -6.34
N VAL A 70 9.03 25.83 -7.06
CA VAL A 70 10.47 25.63 -7.07
C VAL A 70 11.05 26.08 -5.73
N GLY A 71 11.81 25.20 -5.07
CA GLY A 71 12.46 25.49 -3.79
C GLY A 71 11.59 25.24 -2.55
N GLU A 72 10.31 24.91 -2.72
CA GLU A 72 9.46 24.54 -1.58
C GLU A 72 9.83 23.17 -1.02
N PRO A 73 9.78 22.99 0.31
CA PRO A 73 10.00 21.69 0.94
C PRO A 73 8.89 20.71 0.54
N ARG A 74 9.30 19.49 0.19
CA ARG A 74 8.41 18.42 -0.28
C ARG A 74 8.50 17.24 0.69
N PRO A 75 7.39 16.74 1.24
CA PRO A 75 7.41 15.52 2.03
C PRO A 75 7.78 14.32 1.14
N PRO A 76 8.30 13.22 1.69
CA PRO A 76 8.52 12.01 0.92
C PRO A 76 7.20 11.46 0.36
N LEU A 77 7.28 10.81 -0.79
CA LEU A 77 6.16 10.08 -1.36
C LEU A 77 5.94 8.80 -0.58
N ILE A 78 4.68 8.46 -0.35
CA ILE A 78 4.24 7.22 0.29
C ILE A 78 4.16 6.12 -0.78
N LYS A 79 5.02 5.12 -0.72
CA LYS A 79 4.89 3.91 -1.54
C LYS A 79 3.74 3.05 -1.02
N CYS A 80 3.23 2.17 -1.89
CA CYS A 80 2.23 1.18 -1.48
C CYS A 80 2.74 0.30 -0.32
N THR A 81 4.02 -0.11 -0.36
CA THR A 81 4.66 -0.86 0.74
C THR A 81 4.61 -0.10 2.06
N GLU A 82 5.01 1.18 2.05
CA GLU A 82 4.99 2.03 3.25
C GLU A 82 3.56 2.22 3.76
N TRP A 83 2.57 2.38 2.88
CA TRP A 83 1.17 2.44 3.29
C TRP A 83 0.69 1.12 3.93
N ILE A 84 1.11 -0.03 3.39
CA ILE A 84 0.76 -1.34 3.95
C ILE A 84 1.37 -1.51 5.35
N GLU A 85 2.67 -1.23 5.50
CA GLU A 85 3.40 -1.38 6.75
C GLU A 85 2.92 -0.39 7.84
N MET A 86 2.69 0.87 7.47
CA MET A 86 2.36 1.91 8.43
C MET A 86 0.86 2.05 8.73
N GLN A 87 -0.02 1.59 7.83
CA GLN A 87 -1.47 1.78 7.98
C GLN A 87 -2.25 0.47 7.95
N ALA A 88 -2.10 -0.33 6.88
CA ALA A 88 -2.94 -1.50 6.68
C ALA A 88 -2.71 -2.59 7.74
N ILE A 89 -1.45 -3.00 7.96
CA ILE A 89 -1.11 -4.04 8.93
C ILE A 89 -1.52 -3.63 10.36
N PRO A 90 -1.18 -2.42 10.86
CA PRO A 90 -1.63 -1.96 12.17
C PRO A 90 -3.15 -1.94 12.33
N ALA A 91 -3.89 -1.50 11.30
CA ALA A 91 -5.35 -1.48 11.34
C ALA A 91 -5.95 -2.89 11.46
N LEU A 92 -5.40 -3.86 10.73
CA LEU A 92 -5.87 -5.24 10.80
C LEU A 92 -5.50 -5.92 12.13
N ILE A 93 -4.36 -5.57 12.74
CA ILE A 93 -4.01 -6.02 14.10
C ILE A 93 -4.98 -5.41 15.12
N SER A 94 -5.24 -4.10 15.03
CA SER A 94 -6.17 -3.41 15.93
C SER A 94 -7.60 -3.94 15.82
N ALA A 95 -8.00 -4.43 14.65
CA ALA A 95 -9.29 -5.08 14.43
C ALA A 95 -9.33 -6.54 14.93
N GLY A 96 -8.22 -7.08 15.43
CA GLY A 96 -8.08 -8.47 15.87
C GLY A 96 -8.10 -9.49 14.74
N ILE A 97 -7.94 -9.04 13.49
CA ILE A 97 -7.96 -9.88 12.29
C ILE A 97 -6.60 -10.54 12.09
N LEU A 98 -5.53 -9.74 12.14
CA LEU A 98 -4.17 -10.29 12.21
C LEU A 98 -3.83 -10.50 13.69
N LYS A 99 -3.46 -11.73 14.05
CA LYS A 99 -2.92 -12.04 15.37
C LYS A 99 -1.42 -12.13 15.26
N THR A 100 -0.72 -11.14 15.80
CA THR A 100 0.73 -11.26 16.04
C THR A 100 0.91 -12.26 17.19
N LYS A 101 1.81 -13.24 17.01
CA LYS A 101 2.20 -14.15 18.09
C LYS A 101 2.87 -13.41 19.23
#